data_AF-A0A2X4THU1-F1
#
_entry.id   AF-A0A2X4THU1-F1
#
_cell.length_a   1.000
_cell.length_b   1.000
_cell.length_c   1.000
_cell.angle_alpha   90.00
_cell.angle_beta   90.00
_cell.angle_gamma   90.00
#
_symmetry.space_group_name_H-M   'P 1'
#
loop_
_entity.id
_entity.type
_entity.pdbx_description
1 polymer ?
#
loop_
_entity_poly.entity_id
_entity_poly.type
_entity_poly.pdbx_seq_one_letter_code
_entity_poly.pdbx_strand_id
1 'polypeptide(L)'
;MPYPNPADIARMKQDKNINLMEQAGLNVGYLSYNVQKKPLDDVKVRQALTYAVNKEAIIKAVYQGAGVAAKNLIPPTMWGYNDDIKEYGYDPEKAKALLKEAGLEKGFTLDLWAMPVQRPYNPNARRMAEMIQADWAKIGVQAKNRHL
;
A
#
# COMPACT_ATOMS: atom_id res chain seq x y z
N MET A 1 3.95 11.41 19.12
CA MET A 1 5.24 11.70 18.47
C MET A 1 4.98 11.96 17.00
N PRO A 2 5.19 13.18 16.49
CA PRO A 2 5.06 13.47 15.06
C PRO A 2 6.21 12.80 14.30
N TYR A 3 5.88 12.10 13.22
CA TYR A 3 6.88 11.55 12.30
C TYR A 3 7.14 12.59 11.21
N PRO A 4 8.40 12.89 10.90
CA PRO A 4 8.72 13.87 9.87
C PRO A 4 8.29 13.38 8.48
N ASN A 5 8.09 14.33 7.57
CA ASN A 5 7.91 14.02 6.16
C ASN A 5 9.18 13.31 5.64
N PRO A 6 9.07 12.17 4.92
CA PRO A 6 10.23 11.46 4.39
C PRO A 6 11.21 12.32 3.60
N ALA A 7 10.71 13.32 2.87
CA ALA A 7 11.55 14.23 2.09
C ALA A 7 12.49 15.10 2.95
N ASP A 8 12.12 15.38 4.20
CA ASP A 8 12.89 16.24 5.10
C ASP A 8 13.99 15.48 5.85
N ILE A 9 13.94 14.14 5.86
CA ILE A 9 14.89 13.29 6.60
C ILE A 9 16.34 13.61 6.26
N ALA A 10 16.67 13.77 4.97
CA ALA A 10 18.04 14.05 4.54
C ALA A 10 18.56 15.38 5.10
N ARG A 11 17.72 16.41 5.13
CA ARG A 11 18.06 17.72 5.71
C ARG A 11 18.15 17.64 7.23
N MET A 12 17.22 16.95 7.89
CA MET A 12 17.23 16.78 9.35
C MET A 12 18.47 16.02 9.83
N LYS A 13 18.98 15.05 9.07
CA LYS A 13 20.25 14.34 9.37
C LYS A 13 21.47 15.27 9.36
N GLN A 14 21.41 16.39 8.65
CA GLN A 14 22.50 17.37 8.53
C GLN A 14 22.38 18.52 9.54
N ASP A 15 21.22 18.67 10.19
CA ASP A 15 20.95 19.76 11.11
C ASP A 15 21.54 19.47 12.49
N LYS A 16 22.56 20.24 12.89
CA LYS A 16 23.26 20.08 14.17
C LYS A 16 22.39 20.43 15.39
N ASN A 17 21.24 21.08 15.19
CA ASN A 17 20.32 21.45 16.26
C ASN A 17 19.25 20.39 16.50
N ILE A 18 19.21 19.33 15.69
CA ILE A 18 18.20 18.28 15.74
C ILE A 18 18.87 16.97 16.16
N ASN A 19 18.31 16.32 17.18
CA ASN A 19 18.60 14.92 17.45
C ASN A 19 17.56 14.05 16.73
N LEU A 20 17.89 13.56 15.54
CA LEU A 20 17.02 12.68 14.77
C LEU A 20 17.13 11.24 15.28
N MET A 21 16.15 10.81 16.08
CA MET A 21 16.06 9.43 16.55
C MET A 21 15.43 8.53 15.46
N GLU A 22 16.06 7.40 15.17
CA GLU A 22 15.60 6.40 14.20
C GLU A 22 15.53 5.03 14.87
N GLN A 23 14.44 4.28 14.65
CA GLN A 23 14.28 2.91 15.13
C GLN A 23 13.42 2.10 14.17
N ALA A 24 13.61 0.79 14.14
CA ALA A 24 12.74 -0.11 13.38
C ALA A 24 11.31 -0.06 13.93
N GLY A 25 10.35 0.18 13.05
CA GLY A 25 8.94 0.34 13.43
C GLY A 25 8.27 -0.99 13.80
N LEU A 26 7.55 -1.00 14.92
CA LEU A 26 6.59 -2.06 15.26
C LEU A 26 5.21 -1.72 14.67
N ASN A 27 5.14 -1.53 13.35
CA ASN A 27 3.92 -1.10 12.66
C ASN A 27 3.80 -1.73 11.27
N VAL A 28 2.62 -1.60 10.66
CA VAL A 28 2.33 -2.07 9.31
C VAL A 28 1.33 -1.14 8.64
N GLY A 29 1.56 -0.82 7.37
CA GLY A 29 0.60 -0.13 6.51
C GLY A 29 -0.04 -1.12 5.56
N TYR A 30 -1.37 -1.17 5.51
CA TYR A 30 -2.11 -2.05 4.60
C TYR A 30 -3.40 -1.37 4.14
N LEU A 31 -3.92 -1.86 3.02
CA LEU A 31 -5.24 -1.50 2.52
C LEU A 31 -6.21 -2.64 2.83
N SER A 32 -7.25 -2.35 3.61
CA SER A 32 -8.30 -3.32 3.92
C SER A 32 -9.32 -3.41 2.79
N TYR A 33 -9.74 -4.63 2.46
CA TYR A 33 -10.90 -4.87 1.61
C TYR A 33 -12.13 -5.15 2.48
N ASN A 34 -13.24 -4.46 2.22
CA ASN A 34 -14.51 -4.78 2.86
C ASN A 34 -15.12 -6.03 2.20
N VAL A 35 -14.81 -7.20 2.74
CA VAL A 35 -15.21 -8.51 2.19
C VAL A 35 -16.71 -8.81 2.24
N GLN A 36 -17.51 -7.93 2.85
CA GLN A 36 -18.97 -8.03 2.84
C GLN A 36 -19.62 -7.26 1.68
N LYS A 37 -18.81 -6.54 0.88
CA LYS A 37 -19.28 -5.72 -0.24
C LYS A 37 -18.82 -6.33 -1.55
N LYS A 38 -19.76 -6.70 -2.41
CA LYS A 38 -19.46 -7.10 -3.78
C LYS A 38 -18.71 -6.00 -4.55
N PRO A 39 -17.72 -6.33 -5.39
CA PRO A 39 -17.19 -7.67 -5.68
C PRO A 39 -16.00 -8.09 -4.77
N LEU A 40 -15.76 -7.38 -3.67
CA LEU A 40 -14.62 -7.64 -2.77
C LEU A 40 -14.81 -8.86 -1.86
N ASP A 41 -15.99 -9.46 -1.86
CA ASP A 41 -16.28 -10.77 -1.25
C ASP A 41 -15.56 -11.92 -1.96
N ASP A 42 -15.30 -11.78 -3.27
CA ASP A 42 -14.54 -12.76 -4.05
C ASP A 42 -13.02 -12.68 -3.79
N VAL A 43 -12.42 -13.82 -3.45
CA VAL A 43 -10.98 -13.97 -3.23
C VAL A 43 -10.17 -13.60 -4.48
N LYS A 44 -10.62 -14.02 -5.67
CA LYS A 44 -9.92 -13.75 -6.94
C LYS A 44 -9.85 -12.26 -7.23
N VAL A 45 -10.92 -11.52 -6.90
CA VAL A 45 -10.95 -10.06 -7.05
C VAL A 45 -9.94 -9.41 -6.11
N ARG A 46 -9.88 -9.81 -4.84
CA ARG A 46 -8.87 -9.27 -3.90
C ARG A 46 -7.44 -9.60 -4.31
N GLN A 47 -7.21 -10.80 -4.85
CA GLN A 47 -5.91 -11.19 -5.39
C GLN A 47 -5.55 -10.35 -6.62
N ALA A 48 -6.50 -10.14 -7.55
CA ALA A 48 -6.29 -9.30 -8.73
C ALA A 48 -5.89 -7.87 -8.34
N LEU A 49 -6.63 -7.27 -7.42
CA LEU A 49 -6.33 -5.93 -6.90
C LEU A 49 -4.94 -5.87 -6.23
N THR A 50 -4.50 -6.95 -5.60
CA THR A 50 -3.17 -7.03 -4.97
C THR A 50 -2.06 -7.16 -6.01
N TYR A 51 -2.19 -8.05 -7.00
CA TYR A 51 -1.21 -8.21 -8.09
C TYR A 51 -1.06 -6.94 -8.94
N ALA A 52 -2.12 -6.13 -9.05
CA ALA A 52 -2.11 -4.92 -9.84
C ALA A 52 -1.37 -3.74 -9.18
N VAL A 53 -0.96 -3.83 -7.91
CA VAL A 53 -0.35 -2.71 -7.18
C VAL A 53 1.17 -2.83 -7.18
N ASN A 54 1.86 -1.81 -7.68
CA ASN A 54 3.32 -1.76 -7.63
C ASN A 54 3.80 -1.25 -6.26
N LYS A 55 3.99 -2.18 -5.32
CA LYS A 55 4.46 -1.86 -3.96
C LYS A 55 5.83 -1.19 -3.94
N GLU A 56 6.77 -1.61 -4.80
CA GLU A 56 8.12 -1.03 -4.86
C GLU A 56 8.08 0.45 -5.27
N ALA A 57 7.26 0.78 -6.27
CA ALA A 57 7.04 2.16 -6.70
C ALA A 57 6.47 3.01 -5.56
N ILE A 58 5.50 2.47 -4.80
CA ILE A 58 4.93 3.14 -3.62
C ILE A 58 5.99 3.37 -2.55
N ILE A 59 6.80 2.36 -2.21
CA ILE A 59 7.88 2.50 -1.23
C ILE A 59 8.85 3.62 -1.66
N LYS A 60 9.26 3.62 -2.93
CA LYS A 60 10.17 4.65 -3.46
C LYS A 60 9.56 6.05 -3.41
N ALA A 61 8.31 6.22 -3.84
CA ALA A 61 7.69 7.54 -4.00
C ALA A 61 7.10 8.10 -2.69
N VAL A 62 6.53 7.24 -1.85
CA VAL A 62 5.82 7.65 -0.62
C VAL A 62 6.72 7.56 0.61
N TYR A 63 7.53 6.51 0.72
CA TYR A 63 8.35 6.26 1.91
C TYR A 63 9.80 6.74 1.75
N GLN A 64 10.29 6.93 0.52
CA GLN A 64 11.63 7.47 0.22
C GLN A 64 12.77 6.80 1.00
N GLY A 65 12.68 5.47 1.17
CA GLY A 65 13.67 4.67 1.91
C GLY A 65 13.40 4.55 3.42
N ALA A 66 12.43 5.26 3.97
CA ALA A 66 12.01 5.16 5.38
C ALA A 66 11.00 4.01 5.64
N GLY A 67 10.91 3.03 4.74
CA GLY A 67 10.00 1.89 4.83
C GLY A 67 10.41 0.77 3.88
N VAL A 68 9.93 -0.44 4.15
CA VAL A 68 10.19 -1.64 3.36
C VAL A 68 8.88 -2.28 2.91
N ALA A 69 8.91 -3.01 1.79
CA ALA A 69 7.76 -3.75 1.31
C ALA A 69 7.36 -4.84 2.33
N ALA A 70 6.07 -4.94 2.61
CA ALA A 70 5.53 -5.90 3.57
C ALA A 70 4.92 -7.12 2.86
N LYS A 71 5.42 -8.32 3.23
CA LYS A 71 4.85 -9.62 2.87
C LYS A 71 3.96 -10.23 3.97
N ASN A 72 4.10 -9.76 5.20
CA ASN A 72 3.36 -10.20 6.40
C ASN A 72 2.64 -9.04 7.06
N LEU A 73 1.62 -9.35 7.87
CA LEU A 73 0.94 -8.35 8.71
C LEU A 73 1.82 -7.92 9.89
N ILE A 74 2.60 -8.84 10.47
CA ILE A 74 3.57 -8.52 11.52
C ILE A 74 4.92 -8.11 10.89
N PRO A 75 5.62 -7.12 11.43
CA PRO A 75 6.93 -6.70 10.93
C PRO A 75 8.03 -7.73 11.28
N PRO A 76 9.18 -7.73 10.57
CA PRO A 76 10.29 -8.67 10.82
C PRO A 76 10.88 -8.61 12.24
N THR A 77 10.64 -7.51 12.95
CA THR A 77 11.07 -7.30 14.35
C THR A 77 10.20 -8.05 15.35
N MET A 78 9.06 -8.61 14.94
CA MET A 78 8.17 -9.37 15.81
C MET A 78 8.52 -10.85 15.84
N TRP A 79 8.48 -11.42 17.05
CA TRP A 79 8.48 -12.88 17.23
C TRP A 79 7.31 -13.50 16.46
N GLY A 80 7.56 -14.62 15.79
CA GLY A 80 6.57 -15.30 14.95
C GLY A 80 6.48 -14.80 13.50
N TYR A 81 7.35 -13.87 13.08
CA TYR A 81 7.48 -13.52 11.65
C TYR A 81 7.85 -14.76 10.83
N ASN A 82 7.12 -15.00 9.75
CA ASN A 82 7.35 -16.14 8.87
C ASN A 82 7.99 -15.70 7.57
N ASP A 83 9.26 -16.06 7.38
CA ASP A 83 10.01 -15.71 6.18
C ASP A 83 9.65 -16.52 4.93
N ASP A 84 9.03 -17.69 5.10
CA ASP A 84 8.65 -18.59 4.00
C ASP A 84 7.43 -18.11 3.22
N ILE A 85 6.72 -17.09 3.72
CA ILE A 85 5.57 -16.50 3.03
C ILE A 85 6.04 -15.83 1.74
N LYS A 86 5.48 -16.27 0.61
CA LYS A 86 5.74 -15.70 -0.70
C LYS A 86 4.87 -14.48 -0.92
N GLU A 87 5.50 -13.36 -1.24
CA GLU A 87 4.80 -12.12 -1.54
C GLU A 87 4.06 -12.20 -2.88
N TYR A 88 2.93 -11.51 -2.97
CA TYR A 88 2.31 -11.19 -4.25
C TYR A 88 3.22 -10.21 -5.01
N GLY A 89 3.75 -10.63 -6.15
CA GLY A 89 4.48 -9.73 -7.05
C GLY A 89 3.58 -8.69 -7.72
N TYR A 90 4.19 -7.73 -8.40
CA TYR A 90 3.49 -6.80 -9.30
C TYR A 90 3.31 -7.46 -10.67
N ASP A 91 2.07 -7.85 -10.99
CA ASP A 91 1.71 -8.53 -12.24
C ASP A 91 0.31 -8.09 -12.72
N PRO A 92 0.23 -6.98 -13.47
CA PRO A 92 -1.03 -6.48 -14.02
C PRO A 92 -1.73 -7.46 -14.98
N GLU A 93 -0.98 -8.33 -15.67
CA GLU A 93 -1.57 -9.28 -16.61
C GLU A 93 -2.25 -10.43 -15.88
N LYS A 94 -1.61 -10.96 -14.83
CA LYS A 94 -2.25 -11.92 -13.91
C LYS A 94 -3.47 -11.32 -13.22
N ALA A 95 -3.41 -10.03 -12.84
CA ALA A 95 -4.56 -9.34 -12.28
C ALA A 95 -5.75 -9.30 -13.26
N LYS A 96 -5.52 -8.96 -14.54
CA LYS A 96 -6.57 -9.00 -15.57
C LYS A 96 -7.13 -10.41 -15.77
N ALA A 97 -6.27 -11.43 -15.79
CA ALA A 97 -6.71 -12.82 -15.92
C ALA A 97 -7.63 -13.24 -14.76
N LEU A 98 -7.27 -12.90 -13.52
CA LEU A 98 -8.11 -13.17 -12.34
C LEU A 98 -9.44 -12.42 -12.38
N LEU A 99 -9.46 -11.16 -12.84
CA LEU A 99 -10.73 -10.43 -13.03
C LEU A 99 -11.61 -11.08 -14.10
N LYS A 100 -11.02 -11.57 -15.19
CA LYS A 100 -11.75 -12.30 -16.23
C LYS A 100 -12.36 -13.60 -15.68
N GLU A 101 -11.59 -14.38 -14.91
CA GLU A 101 -12.09 -15.58 -14.25
C GLU A 101 -13.21 -15.31 -13.24
N ALA A 102 -13.21 -14.12 -12.62
CA ALA A 102 -14.28 -13.67 -11.73
C ALA A 102 -15.49 -13.07 -12.49
N GLY A 103 -15.50 -13.10 -13.83
CA GLY A 103 -16.57 -12.52 -14.66
C GLY A 103 -16.57 -10.99 -14.71
N LEU A 104 -15.47 -10.34 -14.34
CA LEU A 104 -15.30 -8.89 -14.24
C LEU A 104 -14.30 -8.34 -15.27
N GLU A 105 -14.24 -8.92 -16.47
CA GLU A 105 -13.32 -8.52 -17.54
C GLU A 105 -13.49 -7.05 -17.97
N LYS A 106 -14.70 -6.49 -17.80
CA LYS A 106 -14.99 -5.07 -18.06
C LYS A 106 -14.60 -4.14 -16.91
N GLY A 107 -14.06 -4.67 -15.82
CA GLY A 107 -13.74 -3.94 -14.61
C GLY A 107 -14.97 -3.52 -13.81
N PHE A 108 -14.75 -2.69 -12.79
CA PHE A 108 -15.77 -2.16 -11.90
C PHE A 108 -15.28 -0.89 -11.22
N THR A 109 -16.17 -0.22 -10.49
CA THR A 109 -15.84 0.97 -9.69
C THR A 109 -15.88 0.63 -8.21
N LEU A 110 -14.98 1.23 -7.44
CA LEU A 110 -14.98 1.15 -5.98
C LEU A 110 -14.58 2.51 -5.38
N ASP A 111 -14.88 2.72 -4.11
CA ASP A 111 -14.33 3.83 -3.34
C ASP A 111 -13.01 3.41 -2.65
N LEU A 112 -11.98 4.24 -2.75
CA LEU A 112 -10.68 4.05 -2.09
C LEU A 112 -10.50 5.13 -1.02
N TRP A 113 -10.50 4.71 0.24
CA TRP A 113 -10.47 5.64 1.37
C TRP A 113 -9.03 5.92 1.79
N ALA A 114 -8.67 7.20 1.81
CA ALA A 114 -7.36 7.68 2.20
C ALA A 114 -7.48 8.68 3.34
N MET A 115 -6.75 8.45 4.42
CA MET A 115 -6.72 9.34 5.56
C MET A 115 -6.07 10.70 5.23
N PRO A 116 -6.57 11.81 5.80
CA PRO A 116 -6.03 13.14 5.53
C PRO A 116 -4.78 13.48 6.35
N VAL A 117 -4.40 12.62 7.31
CA VAL A 117 -3.29 12.86 8.25
C VAL A 117 -2.18 11.82 8.10
N GLN A 118 -0.96 12.25 8.41
CA GLN A 118 0.23 11.38 8.40
C GLN A 118 0.18 10.36 9.54
N ARG A 119 0.74 9.18 9.31
CA ARG A 119 0.84 8.10 10.31
C ARG A 119 2.22 7.47 10.33
N PRO A 120 2.62 6.85 11.46
CA PRO A 120 3.87 6.10 11.56
C PRO A 120 4.07 5.08 10.44
N TYR A 121 2.97 4.45 9.98
CA TYR A 121 2.98 3.40 8.96
C TYR A 121 2.64 3.91 7.55
N ASN A 122 2.22 5.17 7.40
CA ASN A 122 1.88 5.76 6.12
C ASN A 122 2.08 7.29 6.15
N PRO A 123 3.20 7.79 5.62
CA PRO A 123 3.53 9.21 5.67
C PRO A 123 2.66 10.05 4.71
N ASN A 124 2.08 9.46 3.67
CA ASN A 124 1.22 10.18 2.74
C ASN A 124 0.19 9.26 2.06
N ALA A 125 -0.93 9.03 2.76
CA ALA A 125 -1.98 8.14 2.29
C ALA A 125 -2.68 8.66 1.01
N ARG A 126 -2.76 9.98 0.83
CA ARG A 126 -3.33 10.58 -0.39
C ARG A 126 -2.48 10.23 -1.62
N ARG A 127 -1.17 10.44 -1.54
CA ARG A 127 -0.24 10.08 -2.63
C ARG A 127 -0.26 8.58 -2.92
N MET A 128 -0.28 7.75 -1.87
CA MET A 128 -0.42 6.31 -2.02
C MET A 128 -1.71 5.92 -2.75
N ALA A 129 -2.85 6.53 -2.38
CA ALA A 129 -4.14 6.26 -3.02
C ALA A 129 -4.17 6.68 -4.50
N GLU A 130 -3.56 7.81 -4.86
CA GLU A 130 -3.38 8.23 -6.26
C GLU A 130 -2.58 7.20 -7.07
N MET A 131 -1.52 6.64 -6.49
CA MET A 131 -0.72 5.60 -7.14
C MET A 131 -1.50 4.29 -7.31
N ILE A 132 -2.20 3.85 -6.26
CA ILE A 132 -3.06 2.65 -6.32
C ILE A 132 -4.19 2.85 -7.33
N GLN A 133 -4.81 4.03 -7.37
CA GLN A 133 -5.83 4.38 -8.36
C GLN A 133 -5.29 4.27 -9.78
N ALA A 134 -4.10 4.82 -10.04
CA ALA A 134 -3.46 4.73 -11.36
C ALA A 134 -3.12 3.29 -11.75
N ASP A 135 -2.67 2.48 -10.80
CA ASP A 135 -2.36 1.07 -10.99
C ASP A 135 -3.61 0.22 -11.27
N TRP A 136 -4.67 0.40 -10.48
CA TRP A 136 -5.96 -0.27 -10.67
C TRP A 136 -6.64 0.13 -11.99
N ALA A 137 -6.46 1.36 -12.46
CA ALA A 137 -6.97 1.80 -13.75
C ALA A 137 -6.40 0.98 -14.91
N LYS A 138 -5.15 0.50 -14.83
CA LYS A 138 -4.50 -0.32 -15.87
C LYS A 138 -5.17 -1.70 -16.06
N ILE A 139 -5.93 -2.15 -15.08
CA ILE A 139 -6.70 -3.41 -15.13
C ILE A 139 -8.22 -3.16 -15.28
N GLY A 140 -8.63 -1.92 -15.58
CA GLY A 140 -10.03 -1.56 -15.76
C GLY A 140 -10.79 -1.26 -14.46
N VAL A 141 -10.13 -1.24 -13.30
CA VAL A 141 -10.77 -0.91 -12.01
C VAL A 141 -10.68 0.59 -11.75
N GLN A 142 -11.84 1.24 -11.65
CA GLN A 142 -11.93 2.67 -11.40
C GLN A 142 -12.07 2.93 -9.90
N ALA A 143 -10.98 3.38 -9.26
CA ALA A 143 -11.02 3.78 -7.86
C ALA A 143 -11.47 5.24 -7.72
N LYS A 144 -12.43 5.52 -6.84
CA LYS A 144 -12.84 6.87 -6.45
C LYS A 144 -12.22 7.21 -5.10
N ASN A 145 -11.26 8.12 -5.09
CA ASN A 145 -10.60 8.52 -3.85
C ASN A 145 -11.60 9.24 -2.93
N ARG A 146 -11.72 8.74 -1.70
CA ARG A 146 -12.50 9.34 -0.61
C ARG A 146 -11.55 9.78 0.49
N HIS A 147 -11.87 10.91 1.10
CA HIS A 147 -11.17 11.42 2.26
C HIS A 147 -12.09 11.28 3.47
N LEU A 148 -11.53 10.77 4.57
CA LEU A 148 -12.16 10.79 5.88
C LEU A 148 -12.22 12.21 6.44
#